data_AF-A0A822FMH3-F1
#
_entry.id   AF-A0A822FMH3-F1
#
_cell.length_a   1.000
_cell.length_b   1.000
_cell.length_c   1.000
_cell.angle_alpha   90.00
_cell.angle_beta   90.00
_cell.angle_gamma   90.00
#
_symmetry.space_group_name_H-M   'P 1'
#
loop_
_entity.id
_entity.type
_entity.pdbx_description
1 polymer ?
#
loop_
_entity_poly.entity_id
_entity_poly.type
_entity_poly.pdbx_seq_one_letter_code
_entity_poly.pdbx_strand_id
1 'polypeptide(L)'
;SAKITMSFPRSVGQVPIYYNHYNTGRPGPKSEVFWSHYGDESNKPLYPFGYGLSYSKFEYSNLRIDDSNPQKIKVSIDVKNTSSVSGEEITQLYIHQKTASVVRPVKELKGFNKVKINAGETKELEFNLTDKELGFYNNNGDFVVEAGTFDVMVIVDVNGVGYDLHISLNTYDAINQQENGLLYTYLHITENAQTLFGFADVKEKEIFLHLISISGVGATTARIMLSNMKPSEIAKFIVSGSVNDLIRIKGIGKKTAELLVIGLRDKLSSFLTEQIATSNNYTLNPMEQDAVDALIALGINKPLAEKAVNKVLKTNTNIAVQDIIKLALKNL
;
A
#
# COMPACT_ATOMS: atom_id res chain seq x y z
N SER A 1 -4.40 -6.49 24.71
CA SER A 1 -5.59 -6.39 23.84
C SER A 1 -6.49 -5.19 24.18
N ALA A 2 -6.02 -4.19 24.94
CA ALA A 2 -6.82 -2.98 25.18
C ALA A 2 -6.64 -2.00 24.01
N LYS A 3 -7.71 -1.31 23.64
CA LYS A 3 -7.72 -0.23 22.65
C LYS A 3 -8.11 1.09 23.34
N ILE A 4 -7.49 2.19 22.96
CA ILE A 4 -7.70 3.49 23.62
C ILE A 4 -9.08 4.07 23.30
N THR A 5 -9.72 4.64 24.32
CA THR A 5 -11.08 5.22 24.25
C THR A 5 -11.08 6.72 23.98
N MET A 6 -9.91 7.31 23.78
CA MET A 6 -9.73 8.71 23.40
C MET A 6 -8.56 8.84 22.42
N SER A 7 -8.58 9.86 21.57
CA SER A 7 -7.44 10.21 20.73
C SER A 7 -6.36 10.88 21.57
N PHE A 8 -5.10 10.46 21.39
CA PHE A 8 -3.96 11.11 22.02
C PHE A 8 -3.39 12.15 21.07
N PRO A 9 -3.43 13.46 21.45
CA PRO A 9 -2.83 14.49 20.64
C PRO A 9 -1.30 14.34 20.60
N ARG A 10 -0.67 14.91 19.58
CA ARG A 10 0.78 15.11 19.49
C ARG A 10 1.23 16.25 20.39
N SER A 11 0.43 17.31 20.47
CA SER A 11 0.67 18.49 21.29
C SER A 11 -0.64 19.04 21.86
N VAL A 12 -0.58 19.84 22.93
CA VAL A 12 -1.78 20.49 23.51
C VAL A 12 -2.49 21.40 22.51
N GLY A 13 -1.78 21.91 21.49
CA GLY A 13 -2.35 22.75 20.44
C GLY A 13 -3.38 22.06 19.54
N GLN A 14 -3.38 20.72 19.51
CA GLN A 14 -4.39 19.94 18.79
C GLN A 14 -5.71 19.80 19.56
N VAL A 15 -5.74 20.10 20.86
CA VAL A 15 -6.95 19.90 21.66
C VAL A 15 -7.97 20.99 21.33
N PRO A 16 -9.23 20.65 21.00
CA PRO A 16 -9.80 19.29 21.01
C PRO A 16 -9.54 18.49 19.71
N ILE A 17 -8.98 17.27 19.86
CA ILE A 17 -8.82 16.29 18.78
C ILE A 17 -9.61 15.01 19.10
N TYR A 18 -10.46 14.59 18.17
CA TYR A 18 -11.37 13.45 18.35
C TYR A 18 -11.69 12.79 17.01
N TYR A 19 -12.09 11.52 17.06
CA TYR A 19 -12.17 10.66 15.87
C TYR A 19 -13.40 10.92 15.02
N ASN A 20 -14.53 11.25 15.64
CA ASN A 20 -15.81 11.56 15.03
C ASN A 20 -15.95 13.06 14.75
N HIS A 21 -14.94 13.65 14.13
CA HIS A 21 -14.99 15.02 13.64
C HIS A 21 -15.79 15.11 12.34
N TYR A 22 -16.18 16.32 11.96
CA TYR A 22 -16.83 16.58 10.68
C TYR A 22 -15.80 16.78 9.56
N ASN A 23 -16.17 16.46 8.32
CA ASN A 23 -15.28 16.58 7.16
C ASN A 23 -14.85 18.04 6.86
N THR A 24 -15.52 19.03 7.47
CA THR A 24 -15.39 20.48 7.20
C THR A 24 -15.73 20.83 5.73
N GLY A 25 -15.84 22.12 5.41
CA GLY A 25 -16.01 22.56 4.01
C GLY A 25 -14.72 22.45 3.17
N ARG A 26 -13.56 22.29 3.83
CA ARG A 26 -12.25 22.21 3.20
C ARG A 26 -11.38 21.11 3.84
N PRO A 27 -11.81 19.83 3.76
CA PRO A 27 -10.94 18.72 4.10
C PRO A 27 -9.74 18.76 3.17
N GLY A 28 -8.60 18.23 3.62
CA GLY A 28 -7.43 18.12 2.76
C GLY A 28 -6.74 16.78 2.84
N PRO A 29 -5.53 16.69 2.25
CA PRO A 29 -4.84 17.77 1.52
C PRO A 29 -5.52 18.10 0.18
N LYS A 30 -5.63 19.39 -0.16
CA LYS A 30 -6.09 19.90 -1.46
C LYS A 30 -4.94 20.63 -2.15
N SER A 31 -5.03 20.81 -3.48
CA SER A 31 -4.07 21.58 -4.29
C SER A 31 -4.00 23.07 -3.93
N GLU A 32 -4.99 23.57 -3.20
CA GLU A 32 -5.05 24.96 -2.72
C GLU A 32 -4.31 25.11 -1.39
N VAL A 33 -3.64 26.26 -1.20
CA VAL A 33 -2.95 26.61 0.06
C VAL A 33 -3.90 26.65 1.28
N PHE A 34 -5.21 26.83 1.06
CA PHE A 34 -6.20 27.03 2.12
C PHE A 34 -7.11 25.81 2.34
N TRP A 35 -6.60 24.79 3.03
CA TRP A 35 -7.39 23.72 3.62
C TRP A 35 -7.25 23.70 5.14
N SER A 36 -8.12 22.97 5.84
CA SER A 36 -8.09 22.94 7.31
C SER A 36 -6.86 22.17 7.79
N HIS A 37 -5.76 22.86 8.15
CA HIS A 37 -4.54 22.24 8.67
C HIS A 37 -3.69 23.16 9.55
N TYR A 38 -2.77 22.55 10.30
CA TYR A 38 -1.71 23.24 11.03
C TYR A 38 -0.49 23.46 10.14
N GLY A 39 0.18 24.62 10.27
CA GLY A 39 1.39 24.91 9.50
C GLY A 39 2.66 24.23 10.06
N ASP A 40 2.61 23.84 11.33
CA ASP A 40 3.73 23.39 12.16
C ASP A 40 3.57 21.95 12.65
N GLU A 41 2.40 21.33 12.48
CA GLU A 41 2.13 19.97 12.94
C GLU A 41 1.20 19.20 11.97
N SER A 42 1.18 17.88 12.08
CA SER A 42 0.20 17.06 11.39
C SER A 42 -1.19 17.23 12.00
N ASN A 43 -2.26 17.20 11.19
CA ASN A 43 -3.64 17.10 11.71
C ASN A 43 -3.95 15.75 12.36
N LYS A 44 -3.13 14.72 12.15
CA LYS A 44 -3.37 13.39 12.70
C LYS A 44 -2.95 13.34 14.18
N PRO A 45 -3.73 12.66 15.04
CA PRO A 45 -3.31 12.42 16.41
C PRO A 45 -2.02 11.57 16.45
N LEU A 46 -1.37 11.53 17.61
CA LEU A 46 -0.27 10.59 17.84
C LEU A 46 -0.80 9.16 17.89
N TYR A 47 -1.89 8.94 18.63
CA TYR A 47 -2.62 7.67 18.65
C TYR A 47 -4.12 7.95 18.44
N PRO A 48 -4.75 7.38 17.40
CA PRO A 48 -6.17 7.59 17.15
C PRO A 48 -7.04 6.79 18.14
N PHE A 49 -8.27 7.25 18.37
CA PHE A 49 -9.30 6.43 19.03
C PHE A 49 -9.34 5.00 18.46
N GLY A 50 -9.44 4.01 19.33
CA GLY A 50 -9.44 2.60 18.95
C GLY A 50 -8.04 2.02 18.70
N TYR A 51 -6.96 2.78 18.87
CA TYR A 51 -5.61 2.24 18.74
C TYR A 51 -5.24 1.31 19.91
N GLY A 52 -4.60 0.17 19.65
CA GLY A 52 -4.15 -0.72 20.71
C GLY A 52 -3.30 -1.87 20.18
N LEU A 53 -2.14 -2.07 20.82
CA LEU A 53 -1.21 -3.13 20.47
C LEU A 53 -1.60 -4.47 21.13
N SER A 54 -1.14 -5.55 20.51
CA SER A 54 -1.26 -6.91 21.03
C SER A 54 0.01 -7.71 20.75
N TYR A 55 0.28 -8.71 21.58
CA TYR A 55 1.33 -9.70 21.30
C TYR A 55 0.90 -10.69 20.22
N SER A 56 -0.41 -10.85 20.01
CA SER A 56 -1.00 -11.60 18.89
C SER A 56 -1.26 -10.67 17.70
N LYS A 57 -1.21 -11.22 16.50
CA LYS A 57 -1.56 -10.52 15.26
C LYS A 57 -2.93 -11.01 14.79
N PHE A 58 -3.79 -10.07 14.43
CA PHE A 58 -5.13 -10.37 13.96
C PHE A 58 -5.34 -9.77 12.57
N GLU A 59 -5.87 -10.58 11.68
CA GLU A 59 -6.21 -10.22 10.32
C GLU A 59 -7.72 -10.28 10.15
N TYR A 60 -8.23 -9.40 9.30
CA TYR A 60 -9.65 -9.25 9.04
C TYR A 60 -9.88 -9.51 7.56
N SER A 61 -10.82 -10.39 7.22
CA SER A 61 -11.17 -10.68 5.84
C SER A 61 -12.68 -10.83 5.66
N ASN A 62 -13.10 -10.91 4.39
CA ASN A 62 -14.46 -11.22 3.98
C ASN A 62 -15.53 -10.35 4.69
N LEU A 63 -15.42 -9.02 4.60
CA LEU A 63 -16.48 -8.12 5.06
C LEU A 63 -17.74 -8.36 4.21
N ARG A 64 -18.82 -8.78 4.88
CA ARG A 64 -20.12 -9.08 4.27
C ARG A 64 -21.18 -8.17 4.86
N ILE A 65 -22.07 -7.68 4.01
CA ILE A 65 -23.22 -6.85 4.41
C ILE A 65 -24.46 -7.52 3.83
N ASP A 66 -25.41 -7.84 4.70
CA ASP A 66 -26.75 -8.32 4.35
C ASP A 66 -27.76 -7.24 4.75
N ASP A 67 -28.28 -6.55 3.74
CA ASP A 67 -29.26 -5.48 3.82
C ASP A 67 -30.66 -5.93 3.36
N SER A 68 -30.89 -7.25 3.21
CA SER A 68 -32.17 -7.81 2.78
C SER A 68 -33.34 -7.40 3.67
N ASN A 69 -33.08 -7.14 4.95
CA ASN A 69 -34.02 -6.51 5.88
C ASN A 69 -33.55 -5.08 6.23
N PRO A 70 -34.18 -4.03 5.67
CA PRO A 70 -33.80 -2.64 5.95
C PRO A 70 -33.90 -2.23 7.42
N GLN A 71 -34.72 -2.90 8.24
CA GLN A 71 -34.85 -2.61 9.68
C GLN A 71 -33.73 -3.24 10.52
N LYS A 72 -32.98 -4.19 9.94
CA LYS A 72 -31.92 -4.93 10.62
C LYS A 72 -30.87 -5.37 9.60
N ILE A 73 -29.91 -4.50 9.35
CA ILE A 73 -28.79 -4.78 8.47
C ILE A 73 -27.75 -5.59 9.26
N LYS A 74 -27.34 -6.73 8.72
CA LYS A 74 -26.29 -7.56 9.32
C LYS A 74 -24.96 -7.27 8.63
N VAL A 75 -23.93 -7.04 9.43
CA VAL A 75 -22.54 -6.90 8.97
C VAL A 75 -21.72 -8.03 9.59
N SER A 76 -21.06 -8.85 8.78
CA SER A 76 -20.16 -9.88 9.28
C SER A 76 -18.74 -9.76 8.72
N ILE A 77 -17.76 -10.19 9.51
CA ILE A 77 -16.33 -10.08 9.20
C ILE A 77 -15.61 -11.29 9.81
N ASP A 78 -14.69 -11.88 9.07
CA ASP A 78 -13.85 -12.96 9.56
C ASP A 78 -12.60 -12.37 10.23
N VAL A 79 -12.29 -12.79 11.46
CA VAL A 79 -11.13 -12.35 12.23
C VAL A 79 -10.25 -13.55 12.54
N LYS A 80 -9.03 -13.54 12.00
CA LYS A 80 -8.06 -14.63 12.13
C LYS A 80 -6.89 -14.21 13.00
N ASN A 81 -6.52 -15.04 13.96
CA ASN A 81 -5.26 -14.86 14.68
C ASN A 81 -4.13 -15.56 13.92
N THR A 82 -3.23 -14.79 13.31
CA THR A 82 -2.10 -15.33 12.53
C THR A 82 -0.81 -15.52 13.32
N SER A 83 -0.85 -15.27 14.63
CA SER A 83 0.29 -15.49 15.52
C SER A 83 0.31 -16.88 16.15
N SER A 84 1.46 -17.27 16.70
CA SER A 84 1.64 -18.52 17.46
C SER A 84 1.07 -18.47 18.88
N VAL A 85 0.58 -17.31 19.31
CA VAL A 85 0.05 -17.08 20.66
C VAL A 85 -1.42 -16.69 20.60
N SER A 86 -2.23 -17.30 21.47
CA SER A 86 -3.63 -16.93 21.60
C SER A 86 -3.76 -15.52 22.18
N GLY A 87 -4.72 -14.75 21.70
CA GLY A 87 -4.91 -13.38 22.14
C GLY A 87 -6.37 -12.97 22.12
N GLU A 88 -6.65 -11.83 22.73
CA GLU A 88 -7.94 -11.16 22.62
C GLU A 88 -7.83 -10.02 21.62
N GLU A 89 -8.86 -9.82 20.82
CA GLU A 89 -8.98 -8.70 19.89
C GLU A 89 -10.30 -7.97 20.11
N ILE A 90 -10.29 -6.64 19.93
CA ILE A 90 -11.48 -5.80 19.99
C ILE A 90 -11.80 -5.33 18.58
N THR A 91 -12.69 -6.03 17.89
CA THR A 91 -13.15 -5.61 16.55
C THR A 91 -14.14 -4.47 16.67
N GLN A 92 -13.95 -3.40 15.90
CA GLN A 92 -14.75 -2.18 15.97
C GLN A 92 -15.45 -1.92 14.63
N LEU A 93 -16.77 -1.72 14.68
CA LEU A 93 -17.61 -1.35 13.54
C LEU A 93 -17.86 0.15 13.55
N TYR A 94 -17.51 0.80 12.44
CA TYR A 94 -17.79 2.20 12.21
C TYR A 94 -18.72 2.37 11.02
N ILE A 95 -19.55 3.42 11.06
CA ILE A 95 -20.32 3.87 9.89
C ILE A 95 -20.01 5.33 9.57
N HIS A 96 -20.19 5.71 8.32
CA HIS A 96 -20.16 7.10 7.87
C HIS A 96 -21.31 7.33 6.90
N GLN A 97 -22.24 8.21 7.29
CA GLN A 97 -23.34 8.61 6.43
C GLN A 97 -22.89 9.78 5.55
N LYS A 98 -22.76 9.55 4.24
CA LYS A 98 -22.17 10.53 3.31
C LYS A 98 -22.99 11.82 3.19
N THR A 99 -24.30 11.68 3.23
CA THR A 99 -25.25 12.78 3.03
C THR A 99 -26.41 12.61 3.99
N ALA A 100 -26.77 13.70 4.65
CA ALA A 100 -27.94 13.81 5.53
C ALA A 100 -28.38 15.27 5.60
N SER A 101 -29.54 15.54 6.20
CA SER A 101 -30.05 16.89 6.44
C SER A 101 -29.15 17.74 7.34
N VAL A 102 -28.35 17.10 8.19
CA VAL A 102 -27.33 17.73 9.05
C VAL A 102 -25.96 17.12 8.80
N VAL A 103 -24.90 17.88 9.09
CA VAL A 103 -23.53 17.35 8.95
C VAL A 103 -23.35 16.11 9.83
N ARG A 104 -22.79 15.05 9.24
CA ARG A 104 -22.51 13.78 9.92
C ARG A 104 -20.99 13.63 10.14
N PRO A 105 -20.55 12.98 11.22
CA PRO A 105 -19.13 12.70 11.45
C PRO A 105 -18.52 11.83 10.35
N VAL A 106 -17.24 12.02 10.04
CA VAL A 106 -16.51 11.23 9.03
C VAL A 106 -16.44 9.73 9.33
N LYS A 107 -16.65 9.36 10.60
CA LYS A 107 -16.92 7.99 11.07
C LYS A 107 -17.47 8.02 12.50
N GLU A 108 -18.37 7.10 12.82
CA GLU A 108 -18.94 6.91 14.16
C GLU A 108 -18.86 5.44 14.56
N LEU A 109 -18.40 5.15 15.78
CA LEU A 109 -18.40 3.79 16.32
C LEU A 109 -19.86 3.36 16.60
N LYS A 110 -20.28 2.23 16.03
CA LYS A 110 -21.64 1.68 16.22
C LYS A 110 -21.66 0.34 16.93
N GLY A 111 -20.55 -0.38 16.93
CA GLY A 111 -20.44 -1.63 17.66
C GLY A 111 -18.99 -2.01 17.90
N PHE A 112 -18.76 -2.82 18.92
CA PHE A 112 -17.49 -3.50 19.10
C PHE A 112 -17.71 -4.88 19.71
N ASN A 113 -16.83 -5.82 19.40
CA ASN A 113 -16.85 -7.16 19.97
C ASN A 113 -15.44 -7.52 20.45
N LYS A 114 -15.33 -7.88 21.73
CA LYS A 114 -14.07 -8.34 22.32
C LYS A 114 -14.10 -9.86 22.38
N VAL A 115 -13.25 -10.50 21.59
CA VAL A 115 -13.22 -11.96 21.47
C VAL A 115 -11.81 -12.49 21.67
N LYS A 116 -11.70 -13.62 22.40
CA LYS A 116 -10.48 -14.42 22.44
C LYS A 116 -10.42 -15.32 21.21
N ILE A 117 -9.33 -15.24 20.46
CA ILE A 117 -9.08 -16.05 19.26
C ILE A 117 -7.77 -16.81 19.48
N ASN A 118 -7.85 -18.14 19.44
CA ASN A 118 -6.69 -18.98 19.63
C ASN A 118 -5.70 -18.85 18.47
N ALA A 119 -4.44 -19.23 18.67
CA ALA A 119 -3.42 -19.19 17.63
C ALA A 119 -3.87 -19.98 16.38
N GLY A 120 -3.83 -19.34 15.21
CA GLY A 120 -4.27 -19.93 13.93
C GLY A 120 -5.78 -20.03 13.73
N GLU A 121 -6.60 -19.70 14.72
CA GLU A 121 -8.06 -19.76 14.64
C GLU A 121 -8.63 -18.57 13.86
N THR A 122 -9.67 -18.82 13.08
CA THR A 122 -10.53 -17.79 12.48
C THR A 122 -11.89 -17.81 13.15
N LYS A 123 -12.41 -16.63 13.52
CA LYS A 123 -13.78 -16.46 14.04
C LYS A 123 -14.53 -15.46 13.20
N GLU A 124 -15.75 -15.80 12.81
CA GLU A 124 -16.69 -14.85 12.23
C GLU A 124 -17.31 -14.01 13.35
N LEU A 125 -17.31 -12.69 13.16
CA LEU A 125 -17.97 -11.73 14.04
C LEU A 125 -19.13 -11.07 13.30
N GLU A 126 -20.28 -10.99 13.97
CA GLU A 126 -21.48 -10.35 13.44
C GLU A 126 -21.85 -9.10 14.24
N PHE A 127 -22.31 -8.10 13.51
CA PHE A 127 -22.89 -6.86 14.03
C PHE A 127 -24.27 -6.64 13.40
N ASN A 128 -25.21 -6.14 14.19
CA ASN A 128 -26.54 -5.79 13.72
C ASN A 128 -26.71 -4.28 13.81
N LEU A 129 -27.03 -3.65 12.69
CA LEU A 129 -27.37 -2.24 12.60
C LEU A 129 -28.89 -2.11 12.45
N THR A 130 -29.51 -1.43 13.40
CA THR A 130 -30.94 -1.08 13.40
C THR A 130 -31.11 0.43 13.31
N ASP A 131 -32.35 0.90 13.31
CA ASP A 131 -32.70 2.33 13.39
C ASP A 131 -31.99 3.06 14.55
N LYS A 132 -31.69 2.33 15.64
CA LYS A 132 -30.97 2.90 16.79
C LYS A 132 -29.52 3.26 16.45
N GLU A 133 -28.85 2.44 15.65
CA GLU A 133 -27.46 2.67 15.26
C GLU A 133 -27.36 3.63 14.06
N LEU A 134 -28.33 3.59 13.15
CA LEU A 134 -28.37 4.42 11.93
C LEU A 134 -28.93 5.82 12.18
N GLY A 135 -29.82 5.97 13.17
CA GLY A 135 -30.51 7.22 13.45
C GLY A 135 -29.64 8.27 14.15
N PHE A 136 -30.09 9.51 14.06
CA PHE A 136 -29.44 10.67 14.67
C PHE A 136 -30.46 11.75 15.04
N TYR A 137 -30.04 12.71 15.86
CA TYR A 137 -30.86 13.86 16.22
C TYR A 137 -30.73 14.98 15.17
N ASN A 138 -31.86 15.41 14.61
CA ASN A 138 -31.91 16.56 13.72
C ASN A 138 -31.82 17.89 14.51
N ASN A 139 -31.88 19.02 13.80
CA ASN A 139 -31.82 20.36 14.42
C ASN A 139 -33.03 20.70 15.32
N ASN A 140 -34.14 19.95 15.22
CA ASN A 140 -35.32 20.11 16.06
C ASN A 140 -35.25 19.24 17.33
N GLY A 141 -34.23 18.39 17.45
CA GLY A 141 -34.10 17.43 18.56
C GLY A 141 -34.88 16.13 18.36
N ASP A 142 -35.40 15.87 17.15
CA ASP A 142 -36.07 14.61 16.83
C ASP A 142 -35.04 13.54 16.44
N PHE A 143 -35.20 12.32 16.97
CA PHE A 143 -34.42 11.17 16.54
C PHE A 143 -35.00 10.62 15.23
N VAL A 144 -34.25 10.74 14.15
CA VAL A 144 -34.67 10.38 12.79
C VAL A 144 -33.69 9.41 12.16
N VAL A 145 -34.20 8.56 11.27
CA VAL A 145 -33.41 7.76 10.34
C VAL A 145 -33.69 8.28 8.94
N GLU A 146 -32.65 8.67 8.23
CA GLU A 146 -32.76 9.17 6.86
C GLU A 146 -32.24 8.12 5.89
N ALA A 147 -32.97 7.91 4.80
CA ALA A 147 -32.49 7.11 3.69
C ALA A 147 -31.26 7.78 3.07
N GLY A 148 -30.20 7.01 2.85
CA GLY A 148 -28.95 7.55 2.32
C GLY A 148 -27.88 6.50 2.11
N THR A 149 -26.72 6.94 1.63
CA THR A 149 -25.56 6.08 1.45
C THR A 149 -24.70 6.08 2.70
N PHE A 150 -24.37 4.89 3.20
CA PHE A 150 -23.49 4.69 4.34
C PHE A 150 -22.23 3.95 3.87
N ASP A 151 -21.05 4.46 4.25
CA ASP A 151 -19.84 3.65 4.25
C ASP A 151 -19.83 2.83 5.54
N VAL A 152 -19.63 1.51 5.41
CA VAL A 152 -19.44 0.60 6.54
C VAL A 152 -17.96 0.25 6.60
N MET A 153 -17.34 0.50 7.75
CA MET A 153 -15.91 0.33 7.95
C MET A 153 -15.64 -0.61 9.11
N VAL A 154 -14.82 -1.63 8.86
CA VAL A 154 -14.13 -2.41 9.90
C VAL A 154 -12.64 -2.07 9.76
N ILE A 155 -12.02 -1.56 10.82
CA ILE A 155 -10.63 -1.09 10.74
C ILE A 155 -9.67 -2.26 10.97
N VAL A 156 -8.80 -2.49 9.99
CA VAL A 156 -7.67 -3.43 10.03
C VAL A 156 -6.42 -2.69 10.50
N ASP A 157 -5.71 -3.29 11.44
CA ASP A 157 -4.49 -2.75 12.05
C ASP A 157 -3.24 -3.34 11.36
N VAL A 158 -2.61 -2.60 10.42
CA VAL A 158 -1.23 -2.88 9.97
C VAL A 158 -0.28 -1.98 10.76
N ASN A 159 -0.01 -2.34 12.01
CA ASN A 159 0.65 -1.46 12.99
C ASN A 159 0.01 -0.05 13.09
N GLY A 160 -1.27 0.07 12.74
CA GLY A 160 -2.11 1.24 12.88
C GLY A 160 -2.10 2.22 11.71
N VAL A 161 -1.42 1.91 10.60
CA VAL A 161 -1.27 2.83 9.47
C VAL A 161 -1.77 2.20 8.17
N GLY A 162 -2.92 2.68 7.69
CA GLY A 162 -3.37 2.42 6.32
C GLY A 162 -2.58 3.25 5.32
N TYR A 163 -1.90 2.60 4.38
CA TYR A 163 -1.21 3.25 3.27
C TYR A 163 -2.10 3.21 2.04
N ASP A 164 -2.32 4.38 1.44
CA ASP A 164 -2.96 4.49 0.13
C ASP A 164 -1.92 4.18 -0.96
N LEU A 165 -2.20 3.14 -1.75
CA LEU A 165 -1.30 2.59 -2.76
C LEU A 165 -1.94 2.71 -4.15
N HIS A 166 -1.25 3.42 -5.03
CA HIS A 166 -1.60 3.48 -6.44
C HIS A 166 -1.07 2.24 -7.15
N ILE A 167 -1.94 1.26 -7.40
CA ILE A 167 -1.60 -0.01 -8.06
C ILE A 167 -2.07 -0.05 -9.52
N SER A 168 -1.45 -0.90 -10.34
CA SER A 168 -1.91 -1.20 -11.71
C SER A 168 -3.07 -2.21 -11.69
N LEU A 169 -3.74 -2.42 -12.83
CA LEU A 169 -4.72 -3.51 -12.94
C LEU A 169 -4.06 -4.90 -12.88
N ASN A 170 -2.83 -5.05 -13.39
CA ASN A 170 -2.08 -6.31 -13.25
C ASN A 170 -1.81 -6.64 -11.77
N THR A 171 -1.38 -5.64 -10.99
CA THR A 171 -1.19 -5.79 -9.55
C THR A 171 -2.51 -6.10 -8.87
N TYR A 172 -3.60 -5.41 -9.22
CA TYR A 172 -4.93 -5.67 -8.68
C TYR A 172 -5.38 -7.10 -8.95
N ASP A 173 -5.28 -7.58 -10.18
CA ASP A 173 -5.68 -8.95 -10.56
C ASP A 173 -4.85 -10.02 -9.84
N ALA A 174 -3.58 -9.73 -9.53
CA ALA A 174 -2.72 -10.64 -8.80
C ALA A 174 -3.08 -10.75 -7.31
N ILE A 175 -3.64 -9.69 -6.71
CA ILE A 175 -3.90 -9.61 -5.26
C ILE A 175 -5.37 -9.62 -4.88
N ASN A 176 -6.30 -9.47 -5.83
CA ASN A 176 -7.74 -9.34 -5.53
C ASN A 176 -8.36 -10.57 -4.85
N GLN A 177 -7.72 -11.74 -4.98
CA GLN A 177 -8.10 -13.00 -4.33
C GLN A 177 -7.17 -13.36 -3.15
N GLN A 178 -6.23 -12.49 -2.81
CA GLN A 178 -5.27 -12.73 -1.73
C GLN A 178 -5.69 -11.98 -0.47
N GLU A 179 -5.87 -12.73 0.63
CA GLU A 179 -6.18 -12.15 1.95
C GLU A 179 -4.96 -11.46 2.57
N ASN A 180 -3.75 -11.91 2.21
CA ASN A 180 -2.48 -11.31 2.60
C ASN A 180 -1.50 -11.36 1.43
N GLY A 181 -0.66 -10.35 1.32
CA GLY A 181 0.39 -10.29 0.30
C GLY A 181 1.45 -9.27 0.65
N LEU A 182 2.63 -9.45 0.07
CA LEU A 182 3.67 -8.43 0.09
C LEU A 182 3.55 -7.65 -1.23
N LEU A 183 3.35 -6.34 -1.11
CA LEU A 183 3.47 -5.43 -2.25
C LEU A 183 4.82 -4.74 -2.20
N TYR A 184 5.51 -4.74 -3.33
CA TYR A 184 6.68 -3.90 -3.51
C TYR A 184 6.22 -2.47 -3.71
N THR A 185 6.86 -1.52 -3.05
CA THR A 185 6.44 -0.12 -3.14
C THR A 185 7.50 0.77 -3.77
N TYR A 186 7.04 1.87 -4.36
CA TYR A 186 7.86 3.00 -4.77
C TYR A 186 7.21 4.29 -4.26
N LEU A 187 7.95 5.03 -3.44
CA LEU A 187 7.52 6.35 -2.95
C LEU A 187 7.93 7.41 -3.97
N HIS A 188 6.95 7.98 -4.65
CA HIS A 188 7.16 9.10 -5.56
C HIS A 188 6.95 10.42 -4.82
N ILE A 189 8.03 11.20 -4.69
CA ILE A 189 8.01 12.51 -4.04
C ILE A 189 8.11 13.58 -5.13
N THR A 190 7.14 14.47 -5.15
CA THR A 190 7.14 15.69 -5.96
C THR A 190 7.03 16.89 -5.03
N GLU A 191 7.21 18.10 -5.58
CA GLU A 191 6.96 19.35 -4.84
C GLU A 191 5.51 19.45 -4.32
N ASN A 192 4.56 18.74 -4.94
CA ASN A 192 3.13 18.89 -4.70
C ASN A 192 2.52 17.72 -3.89
N ALA A 193 3.15 16.55 -3.90
CA ALA A 193 2.60 15.34 -3.27
C ALA A 193 3.65 14.25 -3.01
N GLN A 194 3.35 13.41 -2.01
CA GLN A 194 3.99 12.11 -1.79
C GLN A 194 2.99 11.03 -2.14
N THR A 195 3.27 10.25 -3.19
CA THR A 195 2.38 9.19 -3.67
C THR A 195 3.10 7.85 -3.60
N LEU A 196 2.45 6.85 -2.99
CA LEU A 196 2.99 5.50 -2.90
C LEU A 196 2.41 4.65 -4.03
N PHE A 197 3.27 4.07 -4.85
CA PHE A 197 2.89 3.09 -5.87
C PHE A 197 3.18 1.68 -5.37
N GLY A 198 2.28 0.74 -5.65
CA GLY A 198 2.40 -0.66 -5.24
C GLY A 198 2.44 -1.61 -6.43
N PHE A 199 3.21 -2.69 -6.31
CA PHE A 199 3.44 -3.69 -7.35
C PHE A 199 3.38 -5.10 -6.76
N ALA A 200 2.79 -6.05 -7.50
CA ALA A 200 2.67 -7.43 -7.06
C ALA A 200 4.01 -8.19 -7.10
N ASP A 201 4.88 -7.81 -8.04
CA ASP A 201 6.20 -8.41 -8.20
C ASP A 201 7.31 -7.36 -8.43
N VAL A 202 8.56 -7.78 -8.26
CA VAL A 202 9.74 -6.93 -8.45
C VAL A 202 9.90 -6.49 -9.91
N LYS A 203 9.53 -7.36 -10.85
CA LYS A 203 9.68 -7.16 -12.30
C LYS A 203 8.79 -6.02 -12.79
N GLU A 204 7.57 -5.95 -12.29
CA GLU A 204 6.58 -4.91 -12.52
C GLU A 204 7.09 -3.57 -11.97
N LYS A 205 7.63 -3.58 -10.75
CA LYS A 205 8.27 -2.40 -10.15
C LYS A 205 9.46 -1.91 -10.99
N GLU A 206 10.33 -2.79 -11.46
CA GLU A 206 11.49 -2.42 -12.29
C GLU A 206 11.07 -1.79 -13.62
N ILE A 207 10.09 -2.40 -14.31
CA ILE A 207 9.53 -1.84 -15.54
C ILE A 207 8.93 -0.46 -15.26
N PHE A 208 8.19 -0.29 -14.17
CA PHE A 208 7.66 1.01 -13.77
C PHE A 208 8.77 2.06 -13.60
N LEU A 209 9.85 1.72 -12.89
CA LEU A 209 10.99 2.62 -12.66
C LEU A 209 11.70 2.99 -13.96
N HIS A 210 11.83 2.04 -14.90
CA HIS A 210 12.36 2.32 -16.22
C HIS A 210 11.43 3.25 -17.03
N LEU A 211 10.12 3.03 -17.00
CA LEU A 211 9.16 3.87 -17.71
C LEU A 211 9.22 5.32 -17.22
N ILE A 212 9.20 5.57 -15.91
CA ILE A 212 9.25 6.94 -15.37
C ILE A 212 10.60 7.64 -15.56
N SER A 213 11.66 6.90 -15.92
CA SER A 213 12.98 7.48 -16.22
C SER A 213 13.00 8.20 -17.57
N ILE A 214 11.99 7.98 -18.42
CA ILE A 214 11.90 8.60 -19.74
C ILE A 214 11.18 9.94 -19.65
N SER A 215 11.83 10.96 -20.22
CA SER A 215 11.26 12.31 -20.30
C SER A 215 9.92 12.29 -21.04
N GLY A 216 8.87 12.79 -20.39
CA GLY A 216 7.50 12.78 -20.91
C GLY A 216 6.64 11.59 -20.45
N VAL A 217 7.18 10.67 -19.65
CA VAL A 217 6.42 9.58 -19.04
C VAL A 217 6.37 9.78 -17.53
N GLY A 218 5.22 10.24 -17.03
CA GLY A 218 5.00 10.41 -15.58
C GLY A 218 4.58 9.11 -14.88
N ALA A 219 4.66 9.10 -13.56
CA ALA A 219 4.26 7.96 -12.71
C ALA A 219 2.82 7.47 -12.98
N THR A 220 1.89 8.41 -13.19
CA THR A 220 0.50 8.07 -13.55
C THR A 220 0.41 7.39 -14.91
N THR A 221 1.14 7.89 -15.92
CA THR A 221 1.17 7.29 -17.26
C THR A 221 1.80 5.90 -17.22
N ALA A 222 2.91 5.72 -16.50
CA ALA A 222 3.54 4.41 -16.31
C ALA A 222 2.60 3.41 -15.64
N ARG A 223 1.84 3.84 -14.62
CA ARG A 223 0.79 2.99 -14.00
C ARG A 223 -0.29 2.59 -15.01
N ILE A 224 -0.75 3.52 -15.85
CA ILE A 224 -1.75 3.24 -16.90
C ILE A 224 -1.20 2.27 -17.95
N MET A 225 0.09 2.34 -18.29
CA MET A 225 0.72 1.36 -19.18
C MET A 225 0.66 -0.05 -18.57
N LEU A 226 1.05 -0.17 -17.30
CA LEU A 226 0.99 -1.42 -16.55
C LEU A 226 -0.43 -1.89 -16.25
N SER A 227 -1.45 -1.04 -16.36
CA SER A 227 -2.84 -1.46 -16.28
C SER A 227 -3.38 -2.04 -17.58
N ASN A 228 -2.81 -1.67 -18.74
CA ASN A 228 -3.29 -2.13 -20.05
C ASN A 228 -2.50 -3.33 -20.60
N MET A 229 -1.28 -3.56 -20.11
CA MET A 229 -0.34 -4.51 -20.71
C MET A 229 0.51 -5.17 -19.64
N LYS A 230 0.91 -6.42 -19.86
CA LYS A 230 1.83 -7.11 -18.94
C LYS A 230 3.24 -6.52 -19.03
N PRO A 231 4.05 -6.56 -17.95
CA PRO A 231 5.43 -6.06 -17.96
C PRO A 231 6.29 -6.65 -19.11
N SER A 232 6.09 -7.93 -19.42
CA SER A 232 6.79 -8.62 -20.51
C SER A 232 6.37 -8.16 -21.91
N GLU A 233 5.11 -7.76 -22.10
CA GLU A 233 4.60 -7.25 -23.38
C GLU A 233 5.14 -5.84 -23.65
N ILE A 234 5.17 -4.99 -22.63
CA ILE A 234 5.77 -3.65 -22.71
C ILE A 234 7.25 -3.77 -23.10
N ALA A 235 8.00 -4.65 -22.45
CA ALA A 235 9.40 -4.90 -22.79
C ALA A 235 9.56 -5.37 -24.24
N LYS A 236 8.73 -6.31 -24.70
CA LYS A 236 8.75 -6.79 -26.09
C LYS A 236 8.49 -5.66 -27.09
N PHE A 237 7.46 -4.83 -26.88
CA PHE A 237 7.12 -3.76 -27.80
C PHE A 237 8.17 -2.65 -27.87
N ILE A 238 8.83 -2.35 -26.75
CA ILE A 238 9.96 -1.41 -26.71
C ILE A 238 11.15 -1.99 -27.48
N VAL A 239 11.48 -3.28 -27.28
CA VAL A 239 12.62 -3.93 -27.93
C VAL A 239 12.40 -4.15 -29.43
N SER A 240 11.18 -4.50 -29.85
CA SER A 240 10.80 -4.65 -31.26
C SER A 240 10.61 -3.31 -31.99
N GLY A 241 10.59 -2.19 -31.27
CA GLY A 241 10.35 -0.87 -31.85
C GLY A 241 8.90 -0.66 -32.32
N SER A 242 7.94 -1.37 -31.72
CA SER A 242 6.52 -1.30 -32.07
C SER A 242 5.84 -0.05 -31.50
N VAL A 243 6.16 1.11 -32.06
CA VAL A 243 5.65 2.42 -31.61
C VAL A 243 4.12 2.50 -31.65
N ASN A 244 3.48 1.90 -32.65
CA ASN A 244 2.03 1.96 -32.83
C ASN A 244 1.25 1.28 -31.69
N ASP A 245 1.78 0.22 -31.11
CA ASP A 245 1.14 -0.50 -30.00
C ASP A 245 1.23 0.31 -28.70
N LEU A 246 2.31 1.08 -28.51
CA LEU A 246 2.50 1.97 -27.37
C LEU A 246 1.60 3.21 -27.42
N ILE A 247 1.28 3.73 -28.62
CA ILE A 247 0.40 4.90 -28.81
C ILE A 247 -1.05 4.60 -28.43
N ARG A 248 -1.48 3.33 -28.47
CA ARG A 248 -2.86 2.95 -28.10
C ARG A 248 -3.20 3.25 -26.64
N ILE A 249 -2.18 3.47 -25.80
CA ILE A 249 -2.34 3.78 -24.39
C ILE A 249 -2.66 5.26 -24.21
N LYS A 250 -3.75 5.53 -23.48
CA LYS A 250 -4.18 6.90 -23.16
C LYS A 250 -3.06 7.68 -22.47
N GLY A 251 -2.62 8.78 -23.08
CA GLY A 251 -1.58 9.67 -22.55
C GLY A 251 -0.20 9.50 -23.18
N ILE A 252 -0.03 8.61 -24.16
CA ILE A 252 1.24 8.44 -24.88
C ILE A 252 1.10 8.96 -26.31
N GLY A 253 1.83 10.05 -26.59
CA GLY A 253 1.96 10.58 -27.94
C GLY A 253 3.05 9.87 -28.74
N LYS A 254 3.03 10.02 -30.08
CA LYS A 254 4.02 9.43 -30.99
C LYS A 254 5.47 9.72 -30.59
N LYS A 255 5.77 10.97 -30.25
CA LYS A 255 7.11 11.40 -29.82
C LYS A 255 7.55 10.72 -28.53
N THR A 256 6.65 10.55 -27.57
CA THR A 256 6.95 9.87 -26.30
C THR A 256 7.16 8.37 -26.51
N ALA A 257 6.37 7.74 -27.38
CA ALA A 257 6.54 6.34 -27.76
C ALA A 257 7.88 6.08 -28.47
N GLU A 258 8.31 6.97 -29.35
CA GLU A 258 9.65 6.91 -29.98
C GLU A 258 10.77 7.06 -28.94
N LEU A 259 10.63 7.98 -27.97
CA LEU A 259 11.59 8.14 -26.87
C LEU A 259 11.65 6.93 -25.94
N LEU A 260 10.53 6.26 -25.68
CA LEU A 260 10.48 5.01 -24.93
C LEU A 260 11.29 3.92 -25.62
N VAL A 261 11.08 3.75 -26.94
CA VAL A 261 11.85 2.78 -27.75
C VAL A 261 13.33 3.10 -27.71
N ILE A 262 13.72 4.35 -27.97
CA ILE A 262 15.14 4.74 -28.03
C ILE A 262 15.82 4.62 -26.65
N GLY A 263 15.15 5.09 -25.58
CA GLY A 263 15.76 5.23 -24.26
C GLY A 263 15.79 3.95 -23.42
N LEU A 264 14.92 2.97 -23.72
CA LEU A 264 14.76 1.76 -22.92
C LEU A 264 15.11 0.46 -23.64
N ARG A 265 15.32 0.46 -24.96
CA ARG A 265 15.57 -0.77 -25.74
C ARG A 265 16.73 -1.61 -25.21
N ASP A 266 17.86 -1.00 -24.89
CA ASP A 266 19.04 -1.74 -24.40
C ASP A 266 18.84 -2.27 -22.96
N LYS A 267 18.15 -1.50 -22.11
CA LYS A 267 17.87 -1.86 -20.71
C LYS A 267 16.86 -3.02 -20.64
N LEU A 268 15.80 -2.96 -21.43
CA LEU A 268 14.76 -3.99 -21.44
C LEU A 268 15.15 -5.25 -22.24
N SER A 269 16.11 -5.13 -23.16
CA SER A 269 16.79 -6.28 -23.78
C SER A 269 17.43 -7.20 -22.75
N SER A 270 18.14 -6.61 -21.77
CA SER A 270 18.78 -7.36 -20.67
C SER A 270 17.72 -8.01 -19.77
N PHE A 271 16.64 -7.29 -19.45
CA PHE A 271 15.50 -7.79 -18.68
C PHE A 271 14.79 -9.00 -19.33
N LEU A 272 14.62 -8.99 -20.66
CA LEU A 272 14.08 -10.14 -21.41
C LEU A 272 15.05 -11.32 -21.42
N THR A 273 16.36 -11.06 -21.48
CA THR A 273 17.40 -12.09 -21.48
C THR A 273 17.46 -12.81 -20.13
N GLU A 274 17.28 -12.10 -19.01
CA GLU A 274 17.20 -12.70 -17.66
C GLU A 274 15.96 -13.57 -17.47
N GLN A 275 14.80 -13.21 -18.06
CA GLN A 275 13.62 -14.09 -18.05
C GLN A 275 13.86 -15.41 -18.79
N ILE A 276 14.63 -15.40 -19.88
CA ILE A 276 14.99 -16.60 -20.64
C ILE A 276 16.07 -17.40 -19.91
N ALA A 277 17.02 -16.74 -19.24
CA ALA A 277 18.05 -17.39 -18.43
C ALA A 277 17.47 -18.11 -17.19
N THR A 278 16.37 -17.62 -16.60
CA THR A 278 15.65 -18.38 -15.56
C THR A 278 15.04 -19.71 -16.03
N SER A 279 15.05 -19.98 -17.34
CA SER A 279 14.65 -21.28 -17.91
C SER A 279 15.86 -22.17 -18.28
N ASN A 280 17.10 -21.67 -18.19
CA ASN A 280 18.32 -22.40 -18.52
C ASN A 280 19.40 -22.18 -17.45
N ASN A 281 19.62 -23.22 -16.64
CA ASN A 281 20.62 -23.36 -15.57
C ASN A 281 22.00 -22.69 -15.82
N TYR A 282 22.15 -21.43 -15.45
CA TYR A 282 23.43 -20.82 -15.08
C TYR A 282 23.20 -19.83 -13.93
N THR A 283 23.11 -20.34 -12.70
CA THR A 283 23.07 -19.51 -11.49
C THR A 283 24.45 -18.92 -11.21
N LEU A 284 24.60 -17.62 -11.42
CA LEU A 284 25.44 -16.78 -10.55
C LEU A 284 24.82 -16.84 -9.14
N ASN A 285 25.64 -17.01 -8.11
CA ASN A 285 25.14 -17.10 -6.73
C ASN A 285 24.49 -15.76 -6.34
N PRO A 286 23.23 -15.73 -5.85
CA PRO A 286 22.54 -14.50 -5.47
C PRO A 286 23.34 -13.64 -4.46
N MET A 287 24.09 -14.30 -3.59
CA MET A 287 24.94 -13.65 -2.58
C MET A 287 26.12 -12.87 -3.18
N GLU A 288 26.62 -13.25 -4.36
CA GLU A 288 27.72 -12.56 -5.02
C GLU A 288 27.23 -11.26 -5.65
N GLN A 289 26.06 -11.31 -6.27
CA GLN A 289 25.43 -10.16 -6.92
C GLN A 289 25.07 -9.08 -5.89
N ASP A 290 24.44 -9.47 -4.77
CA ASP A 290 24.11 -8.56 -3.66
C ASP A 290 25.35 -7.84 -3.10
N ALA A 291 26.47 -8.56 -3.00
CA ALA A 291 27.73 -7.97 -2.52
C ALA A 291 28.33 -6.98 -3.53
N VAL A 292 28.26 -7.28 -4.83
CA VAL A 292 28.72 -6.37 -5.90
C VAL A 292 27.86 -5.12 -5.94
N ASP A 293 26.54 -5.24 -5.88
CA ASP A 293 25.62 -4.10 -5.91
C ASP A 293 25.78 -3.19 -4.69
N ALA A 294 26.03 -3.77 -3.50
CA ALA A 294 26.36 -3.01 -2.31
C ALA A 294 27.66 -2.19 -2.46
N LEU A 295 28.71 -2.75 -3.08
CA LEU A 295 29.96 -2.03 -3.34
C LEU A 295 29.77 -0.92 -4.38
N ILE A 296 28.94 -1.15 -5.40
CA ILE A 296 28.59 -0.12 -6.39
C ILE A 296 27.82 1.03 -5.73
N ALA A 297 26.87 0.72 -4.84
CA ALA A 297 26.14 1.72 -4.07
C ALA A 297 27.06 2.57 -3.16
N LEU A 298 28.19 2.02 -2.74
CA LEU A 298 29.24 2.72 -1.99
C LEU A 298 30.21 3.52 -2.89
N GLY A 299 29.98 3.56 -4.21
CA GLY A 299 30.74 4.35 -5.17
C GLY A 299 31.92 3.60 -5.82
N ILE A 300 32.00 2.28 -5.67
CA ILE A 300 33.08 1.48 -6.26
C ILE A 300 32.72 1.08 -7.69
N ASN A 301 33.68 1.24 -8.61
CA ASN A 301 33.48 0.89 -10.01
C ASN A 301 33.20 -0.62 -10.18
N LYS A 302 32.20 -0.98 -11.00
CA LYS A 302 31.70 -2.35 -11.21
C LYS A 302 32.79 -3.41 -11.44
N PRO A 303 33.71 -3.28 -12.42
CA PRO A 303 34.82 -4.23 -12.60
C PRO A 303 35.76 -4.37 -11.40
N LEU A 304 35.91 -3.32 -10.58
CA LEU A 304 36.72 -3.37 -9.36
C LEU A 304 35.97 -4.13 -8.25
N ALA A 305 34.66 -3.87 -8.11
CA ALA A 305 33.78 -4.53 -7.17
C ALA A 305 33.68 -6.05 -7.45
N GLU A 306 33.44 -6.44 -8.70
CA GLU A 306 33.38 -7.83 -9.13
C GLU A 306 34.71 -8.58 -8.85
N LYS A 307 35.85 -7.91 -9.07
CA LYS A 307 37.17 -8.48 -8.80
C LYS A 307 37.43 -8.65 -7.31
N ALA A 308 37.02 -7.69 -6.49
CA ALA A 308 37.18 -7.75 -5.04
C ALA A 308 36.33 -8.87 -4.43
N VAL A 309 35.06 -8.99 -4.84
CA VAL A 309 34.13 -10.04 -4.37
C VAL A 309 34.62 -11.43 -4.80
N ASN A 310 35.01 -11.61 -6.06
CA ASN A 310 35.55 -12.88 -6.54
C ASN A 310 36.83 -13.32 -5.80
N LYS A 311 37.70 -12.38 -5.41
CA LYS A 311 38.91 -12.68 -4.64
C LYS A 311 38.59 -13.19 -3.24
N VAL A 312 37.57 -12.60 -2.61
CA VAL A 312 37.11 -13.00 -1.27
C VAL A 312 36.46 -14.38 -1.29
N LEU A 313 35.63 -14.67 -2.29
CA LEU A 313 34.93 -15.95 -2.44
C LEU A 313 35.87 -17.11 -2.79
N LYS A 314 36.99 -16.84 -3.47
CA LYS A 314 38.05 -17.83 -3.70
C LYS A 314 38.81 -18.20 -2.41
N THR A 315 38.82 -17.31 -1.43
CA THR A 315 39.62 -17.48 -0.20
C THR A 315 38.78 -18.00 0.96
N ASN A 316 37.48 -17.71 0.97
CA ASN A 316 36.56 -18.11 2.02
C ASN A 316 35.27 -18.65 1.38
N THR A 317 34.99 -19.94 1.59
CA THR A 317 33.73 -20.57 1.19
C THR A 317 32.72 -20.48 2.33
N ASN A 318 31.47 -20.14 1.98
CA ASN A 318 30.31 -20.13 2.88
C ASN A 318 30.31 -19.02 3.97
N ILE A 319 30.55 -17.77 3.54
CA ILE A 319 30.47 -16.58 4.40
C ILE A 319 29.22 -15.75 4.07
N ALA A 320 28.67 -15.06 5.07
CA ALA A 320 27.50 -14.20 4.90
C ALA A 320 27.82 -12.99 4.01
N VAL A 321 26.81 -12.47 3.29
CA VAL A 321 26.95 -11.30 2.38
C VAL A 321 27.62 -10.10 3.06
N GLN A 322 27.29 -9.83 4.33
CA GLN A 322 27.89 -8.74 5.11
C GLN A 322 29.40 -8.90 5.29
N ASP A 323 29.88 -10.13 5.47
CA ASP A 323 31.30 -10.42 5.65
C ASP A 323 32.05 -10.40 4.31
N ILE A 324 31.39 -10.79 3.22
CA ILE A 324 31.90 -10.60 1.85
C ILE A 324 32.15 -9.11 1.60
N ILE A 325 31.19 -8.24 1.92
CA ILE A 325 31.31 -6.79 1.72
C ILE A 325 32.46 -6.23 2.56
N LYS A 326 32.55 -6.57 3.86
CA LYS A 326 33.63 -6.11 4.74
C LYS A 326 35.02 -6.56 4.26
N LEU A 327 35.15 -7.82 3.84
CA LEU A 327 36.42 -8.37 3.36
C LEU A 327 36.79 -7.83 1.98
N ALA A 328 35.81 -7.53 1.13
CA ALA A 328 36.04 -6.89 -0.16
C ALA A 328 36.55 -5.46 0.06
N LEU A 329 35.91 -4.68 0.92
CA LEU A 329 36.34 -3.31 1.28
C LEU A 329 37.74 -3.27 1.91
N LYS A 330 38.10 -4.29 2.70
CA LYS A 330 39.44 -4.39 3.29
C LYS A 330 40.55 -4.68 2.26
N ASN A 331 40.18 -5.27 1.11
CA ASN A 331 41.10 -5.72 0.06
C ASN A 331 41.07 -4.85 -1.21
N LEU A 332 40.36 -3.72 -1.15
CA LEU A 332 40.13 -2.79 -2.25
C LEU A 332 41.20 -1.70 -2.35
#